data_AF-A0A318A4N7-F1
#
_entry.id   AF-A0A318A4N7-F1
#
_cell.length_a   1.000
_cell.length_b   1.000
_cell.length_c   1.000
_cell.angle_alpha   90.00
_cell.angle_beta   90.00
_cell.angle_gamma   90.00
#
_symmetry.space_group_name_H-M   'P 1'
#
loop_
_entity.id
_entity.type
_entity.pdbx_description
1 polymer ?
#
loop_
_entity_poly.entity_id
_entity_poly.type
_entity_poly.pdbx_seq_one_letter_code
_entity_poly.pdbx_strand_id
1 'polypeptide(L)'
;MITQPLHTQQCNHTGSDVCANRGPGHALQPIQARVASATPSKWVDGIVASVSTDGWIGIRLLEPQGATGLDVPDDGETVWVWNHNDLTEHLGAGQPVAVHALYNVLASGRSRISVIRL
;
A
#
# COMPACT_ATOMS: atom_id res chain seq x y z
N MET A 1 10.12 -16.28 -7.41
CA MET A 1 8.83 -16.90 -7.08
C MET A 1 8.14 -15.93 -6.14
N ILE A 2 7.02 -15.32 -6.52
CA ILE A 2 6.36 -14.30 -5.68
C ILE A 2 5.66 -15.04 -4.56
N THR A 3 6.22 -15.01 -3.35
CA THR A 3 5.55 -15.56 -2.18
C THR A 3 4.37 -14.63 -1.86
N GLN A 4 3.16 -15.05 -2.21
CA GLN A 4 1.96 -14.35 -1.76
C GLN A 4 1.86 -14.50 -0.23
N PRO A 5 1.64 -13.40 0.52
CA PRO A 5 1.42 -13.49 1.95
C PRO A 5 0.15 -14.30 2.19
N LEU A 6 0.07 -14.94 3.35
CA LEU A 6 -1.24 -15.38 3.84
C LEU A 6 -2.10 -14.11 3.98
N HIS A 7 -3.21 -14.05 3.24
CA HIS A 7 -4.14 -12.91 3.25
C HIS A 7 -4.90 -12.87 4.59
N THR A 8 -4.22 -12.47 5.66
CA THR A 8 -4.74 -12.50 7.04
C THR A 8 -5.45 -11.23 7.46
N GLN A 9 -5.30 -10.13 6.72
CA GLN A 9 -5.95 -8.86 7.03
C GLN A 9 -7.36 -8.82 6.48
N GLN A 10 -8.29 -8.45 7.35
CA GLN A 10 -9.70 -8.28 7.03
C GLN A 10 -10.26 -7.12 7.85
N CYS A 11 -11.22 -6.40 7.28
CA CYS A 11 -12.02 -5.45 8.04
C CYS A 11 -12.96 -6.22 8.96
N ASN A 12 -12.93 -5.95 10.27
CA ASN A 12 -13.86 -6.55 11.22
C ASN A 12 -15.24 -5.87 11.28
N HIS A 13 -15.50 -4.89 10.40
CA HIS A 13 -16.81 -4.24 10.31
C HIS A 13 -17.82 -5.17 9.63
N THR A 14 -18.91 -5.47 10.33
CA THR A 14 -20.00 -6.32 9.85
C THR A 14 -21.21 -5.45 9.49
N GLY A 15 -21.34 -5.06 8.22
CA GLY A 15 -22.44 -4.24 7.73
C GLY A 15 -22.30 -3.87 6.26
N SER A 16 -23.40 -3.49 5.59
CA SER A 16 -23.39 -2.94 4.23
C SER A 16 -23.11 -1.43 4.19
N ASP A 17 -22.89 -0.82 5.36
CA ASP A 17 -22.66 0.61 5.51
C ASP A 17 -21.17 0.97 5.31
N VAL A 18 -20.89 2.27 5.26
CA VAL A 18 -19.51 2.77 5.14
C VAL A 18 -18.67 2.30 6.33
N CYS A 19 -17.52 1.67 6.06
CA CYS A 19 -16.59 1.18 7.07
C CYS A 19 -16.33 2.22 8.17
N ALA A 20 -16.70 1.89 9.42
CA ALA A 20 -16.54 2.77 10.58
C ALA A 20 -15.13 2.74 11.19
N ASN A 21 -14.29 1.77 10.80
CA ASN A 21 -12.95 1.61 11.32
C ASN A 21 -12.04 2.76 10.90
N ARG A 22 -11.20 3.18 11.85
CA ARG A 22 -10.21 4.24 11.67
C ARG A 22 -8.83 3.63 11.85
N GLY A 23 -8.02 3.68 10.81
CA GLY A 23 -6.67 3.14 10.82
C GLY A 23 -6.08 3.00 9.42
N PRO A 24 -4.78 2.70 9.31
CA PRO A 24 -4.15 2.27 8.07
C PRO A 24 -4.97 1.17 7.37
N GLY A 25 -5.14 1.26 6.05
CA GLY A 25 -5.95 0.31 5.28
C GLY A 25 -7.45 0.60 5.22
N HIS A 26 -7.95 1.60 5.95
CA HIS A 26 -9.37 2.04 5.87
C HIS A 26 -9.50 3.38 5.13
N ALA A 27 -10.51 4.19 5.46
CA ALA A 27 -10.68 5.52 4.87
C ALA A 27 -9.46 6.43 5.18
N LEU A 28 -8.89 7.06 4.16
CA LEU A 28 -7.79 8.01 4.30
C LEU A 28 -8.22 9.21 5.16
N GLN A 29 -7.51 9.44 6.25
CA GLN A 29 -7.84 10.56 7.14
C GLN A 29 -7.26 11.88 6.61
N PRO A 30 -7.94 13.03 6.81
CA PRO A 30 -7.43 14.32 6.31
C PRO A 30 -6.03 14.67 6.82
N ILE A 31 -5.73 14.37 8.09
CA ILE A 31 -4.39 14.63 8.64
C ILE A 31 -3.33 13.73 8.00
N GLN A 32 -3.66 12.45 7.76
CA GLN A 32 -2.78 11.47 7.10
C GLN A 32 -2.39 11.94 5.69
N ALA A 33 -3.36 12.43 4.91
CA ALA A 33 -3.12 13.00 3.59
C ALA A 33 -2.20 14.23 3.64
N ARG A 34 -2.42 15.13 4.60
CA ARG A 34 -1.62 16.36 4.77
C ARG A 34 -0.19 16.05 5.14
N VAL A 35 0.05 15.16 6.11
CA VAL A 35 1.42 14.83 6.55
C VAL A 35 2.21 14.10 5.48
N ALA A 36 1.58 13.19 4.72
CA ALA A 36 2.21 12.53 3.57
C ALA A 36 2.55 13.51 2.44
N SER A 37 1.71 14.54 2.23
CA SER A 37 2.02 15.62 1.29
C SER A 37 3.13 16.54 1.77
N ALA A 38 3.26 16.75 3.09
CA ALA A 38 4.25 17.62 3.69
C ALA A 38 5.64 16.96 3.82
N THR A 39 5.75 15.65 3.58
CA THR A 39 6.99 14.87 3.72
C THR A 39 7.37 14.15 2.41
N PRO A 40 7.62 14.91 1.31
CA PRO A 40 7.82 14.33 -0.02
C PRO A 40 9.04 13.40 -0.13
N SER A 41 10.05 13.56 0.72
CA SER A 41 11.24 12.70 0.74
C SER A 41 11.02 11.29 1.30
N LYS A 42 9.79 10.95 1.69
CA LYS A 42 9.42 9.66 2.27
C LYS A 42 8.60 8.77 1.32
N TRP A 43 8.34 9.24 0.11
CA TRP A 43 7.76 8.41 -0.94
C TRP A 43 8.82 7.52 -1.55
N VAL A 44 8.47 6.26 -1.79
CA VAL A 44 9.27 5.31 -2.53
C VAL A 44 8.45 4.83 -3.72
N ASP A 45 8.98 5.04 -4.92
CA ASP A 45 8.31 4.65 -6.15
C ASP A 45 8.30 3.12 -6.30
N GLY A 46 7.28 2.60 -6.98
CA GLY A 46 7.09 1.18 -7.19
C GLY A 46 6.18 0.87 -8.36
N ILE A 47 6.15 -0.40 -8.74
CA ILE A 47 5.26 -0.96 -9.77
C ILE A 47 4.37 -2.00 -9.12
N VAL A 48 3.06 -1.92 -9.35
CA VAL A 48 2.12 -2.95 -8.90
C VAL A 48 2.45 -4.28 -9.56
N ALA A 49 2.68 -5.31 -8.76
CA ALA A 49 2.90 -6.68 -9.21
C ALA A 49 1.59 -7.48 -9.26
N SER A 50 0.70 -7.26 -8.28
CA SER A 50 -0.59 -7.94 -8.19
C SER A 50 -1.57 -7.14 -7.33
N VAL A 51 -2.86 -7.35 -7.57
CA VAL A 51 -3.97 -6.81 -6.78
C VAL A 51 -5.01 -7.92 -6.65
N SER A 52 -5.60 -8.08 -5.47
CA SER A 52 -6.67 -9.04 -5.22
C SER A 52 -7.94 -8.36 -4.73
N THR A 53 -9.07 -9.05 -4.90
CA THR A 53 -10.41 -8.54 -4.53
C THR A 53 -10.60 -8.38 -3.03
N ASP A 54 -9.78 -9.07 -2.22
CA ASP A 54 -9.73 -8.91 -0.77
C ASP A 54 -8.75 -7.81 -0.31
N GLY A 55 -8.27 -6.99 -1.25
CA GLY A 55 -7.63 -5.70 -0.96
C GLY A 55 -6.12 -5.73 -0.81
N TRP A 56 -5.47 -6.88 -1.05
CA TRP A 56 -4.01 -6.99 -1.06
C TRP A 56 -3.42 -6.47 -2.36
N ILE A 57 -2.31 -5.75 -2.22
CA ILE A 57 -1.55 -5.17 -3.33
C ILE A 57 -0.09 -5.52 -3.12
N GLY A 58 0.48 -6.26 -4.06
CA GLY A 58 1.92 -6.51 -4.13
C GLY A 58 2.59 -5.42 -4.95
N ILE A 59 3.65 -4.80 -4.43
CA ILE A 59 4.36 -3.69 -5.07
C ILE A 59 5.85 -4.01 -5.13
N ARG A 60 6.45 -3.95 -6.31
CA ARG A 60 7.89 -3.98 -6.49
C ARG A 60 8.43 -2.56 -6.40
N LEU A 61 9.19 -2.25 -5.35
CA LEU A 61 9.78 -0.92 -5.18
C LEU A 61 10.93 -0.70 -6.19
N LEU A 62 11.13 0.55 -6.60
CA LEU A 62 12.13 0.96 -7.60
C LEU A 62 13.45 1.44 -6.98
N GLU A 63 13.47 1.84 -5.71
CA GLU A 63 14.72 2.25 -5.06
C GLU A 63 15.55 1.04 -4.59
N PRO A 64 16.90 1.07 -4.74
CA PRO A 64 17.77 -0.04 -4.37
C PRO A 64 17.82 -0.28 -2.85
N GLN A 65 17.89 -1.55 -2.46
CA GLN A 65 18.24 -1.99 -1.11
C GLN A 65 19.63 -1.43 -0.72
N GLY A 66 19.71 -0.76 0.44
CA GLY A 66 20.95 -0.14 0.96
C GLY A 66 20.80 1.30 1.44
N ALA A 67 19.80 2.06 0.95
CA ALA A 67 19.49 3.40 1.47
C ALA A 67 18.74 3.36 2.82
N THR A 68 18.26 2.18 3.23
CA THR A 68 17.50 1.96 4.47
C THR A 68 18.28 1.24 5.58
N GLY A 69 19.53 0.82 5.32
CA GLY A 69 20.40 0.17 6.33
C GLY A 69 19.97 -1.24 6.78
N LEU A 70 19.21 -1.97 5.95
CA LEU A 70 18.78 -3.34 6.24
C LEU A 70 19.33 -4.30 5.17
N ASP A 71 20.05 -5.33 5.62
CA ASP A 71 20.54 -6.43 4.78
C ASP A 71 19.34 -7.28 4.29
N VAL A 72 18.96 -7.14 3.02
CA VAL A 72 17.88 -7.93 2.40
C VAL A 72 18.34 -8.42 1.02
N PRO A 73 18.00 -9.68 0.61
CA PRO A 73 18.48 -10.27 -0.64
C PRO A 73 18.10 -9.51 -1.93
N ASP A 74 18.92 -9.78 -2.95
CA ASP A 74 19.13 -9.07 -4.24
C ASP A 74 17.97 -9.14 -5.26
N ASP A 75 16.79 -9.58 -4.85
CA ASP A 75 15.63 -9.83 -5.73
C ASP A 75 14.45 -8.89 -5.46
N GLY A 76 14.71 -7.59 -5.31
CA GLY A 76 13.70 -6.51 -5.41
C GLY A 76 12.38 -6.87 -4.73
N GLU A 77 12.42 -6.94 -3.39
CA GLU A 77 11.37 -7.50 -2.55
C GLU A 77 9.99 -6.91 -2.88
N THR A 78 9.00 -7.79 -3.11
CA THR A 78 7.61 -7.38 -3.24
C THR A 78 7.12 -6.96 -1.86
N VAL A 79 6.85 -5.67 -1.69
CA VAL A 79 6.19 -5.16 -0.50
C VAL A 79 4.69 -5.39 -0.65
N TRP A 80 4.09 -5.95 0.39
CA TRP A 80 2.66 -6.16 0.45
C TRP A 80 2.00 -5.08 1.28
N VAL A 81 0.95 -4.49 0.71
CA VAL A 81 0.10 -3.53 1.41
C VAL A 81 -1.36 -3.94 1.27
N TRP A 82 -2.19 -3.48 2.20
CA TRP A 82 -3.60 -3.83 2.24
C TRP A 82 -4.51 -2.61 2.42
N ASN A 83 -5.63 -2.60 1.71
CA ASN A 83 -6.79 -1.74 1.96
C ASN A 83 -8.05 -2.60 2.05
N HIS A 84 -9.02 -2.23 2.89
CA HIS A 84 -10.27 -3.00 3.01
C HIS A 84 -11.18 -3.00 1.78
N ASN A 85 -11.04 -2.03 0.88
CA ASN A 85 -11.81 -1.96 -0.35
C ASN A 85 -11.17 -2.86 -1.41
N ASP A 86 -12.01 -3.43 -2.27
CA ASP A 86 -11.55 -3.98 -3.55
C ASP A 86 -11.04 -2.83 -4.43
N LEU A 87 -9.76 -2.89 -4.79
CA LEU A 87 -9.09 -1.89 -5.63
C LEU A 87 -8.76 -2.42 -7.02
N THR A 88 -9.23 -3.60 -7.41
CA THR A 88 -8.91 -4.24 -8.70
C THR A 88 -9.39 -3.43 -9.92
N GLU A 89 -10.42 -2.61 -9.78
CA GLU A 89 -10.85 -1.67 -10.83
C GLU A 89 -9.98 -0.40 -10.91
N HIS A 90 -9.30 -0.07 -9.81
CA HIS A 90 -8.50 1.16 -9.68
C HIS A 90 -7.01 0.92 -9.89
N LEU A 91 -6.54 -0.29 -9.59
CA LEU A 91 -5.15 -0.71 -9.61
C LEU A 91 -4.97 -1.96 -10.47
N GLY A 92 -3.93 -1.98 -11.30
CA GLY A 92 -3.59 -3.11 -12.15
C GLY A 92 -2.09 -3.39 -12.16
N ALA A 93 -1.71 -4.63 -12.44
CA ALA A 93 -0.31 -5.00 -12.59
C ALA A 93 0.40 -4.14 -13.65
N GLY A 94 1.63 -3.72 -13.36
CA GLY A 94 2.42 -2.81 -14.20
C GLY A 94 2.15 -1.32 -13.96
N GLN A 95 1.12 -0.96 -13.18
CA GLN A 95 0.85 0.45 -12.90
C GLN A 95 1.92 1.07 -11.97
N PRO A 96 2.40 2.29 -12.29
CA PRO A 96 3.25 3.04 -11.40
C PRO A 96 2.50 3.52 -10.16
N VAL A 97 3.13 3.35 -9.01
CA VAL A 97 2.63 3.79 -7.71
C VAL A 97 3.79 4.36 -6.89
N ALA A 98 3.46 5.04 -5.80
CA ALA A 98 4.44 5.40 -4.78
C ALA A 98 3.89 5.05 -3.40
N VAL A 99 4.74 4.52 -2.52
CA VAL A 99 4.39 4.12 -1.16
C VAL A 99 5.01 5.10 -0.17
N HIS A 100 4.19 5.64 0.73
CA HIS A 100 4.64 6.45 1.85
C HIS A 100 4.56 5.63 3.14
N ALA A 101 5.58 4.82 3.44
CA ALA A 101 5.54 3.85 4.53
C ALA A 101 5.29 4.46 5.91
N LEU A 102 5.83 5.65 6.20
CA LEU A 102 5.66 6.32 7.50
C LEU A 102 4.21 6.71 7.82
N TYR A 103 3.42 7.02 6.79
CA TYR A 103 2.03 7.49 6.94
C TYR A 103 1.04 6.59 6.24
N ASN A 104 1.47 5.39 5.82
CA ASN A 104 0.56 4.35 5.37
C ASN A 104 -0.32 4.83 4.19
N VAL A 105 0.31 5.46 3.19
CA VAL A 105 -0.39 5.97 2.00
C VAL A 105 0.21 5.39 0.74
N LEU A 106 -0.65 4.90 -0.16
CA LEU A 106 -0.34 4.56 -1.53
C LEU A 106 -0.83 5.68 -2.45
N ALA A 107 0.05 6.13 -3.34
CA ALA A 107 -0.30 7.03 -4.43
C ALA A 107 -0.42 6.25 -5.74
N SER A 108 -1.52 6.47 -6.46
CA SER A 108 -1.70 6.07 -7.86
C SER A 108 -2.19 7.29 -8.62
N GLY A 109 -1.32 7.91 -9.42
CA GLY A 109 -1.55 9.23 -10.00
C GLY A 109 -1.92 10.28 -8.92
N ARG A 110 -3.13 10.85 -9.05
CA ARG A 110 -3.67 11.82 -8.09
C ARG A 110 -4.36 11.19 -6.88
N SER A 111 -4.69 9.91 -6.95
CA SER A 111 -5.37 9.20 -5.88
C SER A 111 -4.43 8.98 -4.70
N ARG A 112 -4.99 9.04 -3.49
CA ARG A 112 -4.31 8.73 -2.24
C ARG A 112 -5.16 7.72 -1.49
N ILE A 113 -4.56 6.57 -1.21
CA ILE A 113 -5.24 5.41 -0.65
C ILE A 113 -4.54 5.10 0.67
N SER A 114 -5.29 5.01 1.78
CA SER A 114 -4.70 4.54 3.03
C SER A 114 -4.41 3.06 2.90
N VAL A 115 -3.22 2.61 3.25
CA VAL A 115 -2.83 1.21 3.18
C VAL A 115 -2.09 0.82 4.45
N ILE A 116 -2.13 -0.44 4.86
CA ILE A 116 -1.22 -0.93 5.89
C ILE A 116 -0.15 -1.79 5.23
N ARG A 117 1.12 -1.52 5.55
CA ARG A 117 2.25 -2.40 5.18
C ARG A 117 2.46 -3.42 6.30
N LEU A 118 2.70 -4.67 5.92
CA LEU A 118 3.09 -5.75 6.83
C LEU A 118 4.48 -6.26 6.50
#